data_AF-A0A5D2AQV9-F1
#
_entry.id   AF-A0A5D2AQV9-F1
#
_cell.length_a   1.000
_cell.length_b   1.000
_cell.length_c   1.000
_cell.angle_alpha   90.00
_cell.angle_beta   90.00
_cell.angle_gamma   90.00
#
_symmetry.space_group_name_H-M   'P 1'
#
loop_
_entity.id
_entity.type
_entity.pdbx_description
1 polymer ?
#
loop_
_entity_poly.entity_id
_entity_poly.type
_entity_poly.pdbx_seq_one_letter_code
_entity_poly.pdbx_strand_id
1 'polypeptide(L)'
;MMKRLQLFVAAFAILAFRLNTLSISLVRIDYAPYGGLNPPLTHPRATEILVVLEGILYVDFVTSNTDNRLITKVLNPCDVFVFPVGLIHFQSNIGNAKAVAFAGLSSQNPGVITIVNAVFGSNPPINPDVLTKAFQLDKIIVTYLQSKFWWDNN
;
A
#
# COMPACT_ATOMS: atom_id res chain seq x y z
N MET A 1 -29.13 2.11 -9.38
CA MET A 1 -28.10 2.23 -10.44
C MET A 1 -27.14 3.30 -9.94
N MET A 2 -26.08 3.02 -9.18
CA MET A 2 -24.91 2.16 -9.37
C MET A 2 -24.64 1.31 -8.11
N LYS A 3 -24.18 0.07 -8.29
CA LYS A 3 -23.77 -0.82 -7.20
C LYS A 3 -22.50 -0.26 -6.56
N ARG A 4 -22.53 -0.06 -5.23
CA ARG A 4 -21.39 0.33 -4.38
C ARG A 4 -20.28 -0.71 -4.53
N LEU A 5 -19.18 -0.34 -5.18
CA LEU A 5 -18.00 -1.18 -5.35
C LEU A 5 -17.17 -1.06 -4.06
N GLN A 6 -17.20 -2.10 -3.23
CA GLN A 6 -16.49 -2.16 -1.96
C GLN A 6 -14.97 -2.08 -2.19
N LEU A 7 -14.37 -0.92 -1.88
CA LEU A 7 -12.92 -0.68 -1.93
C LEU A 7 -12.18 -1.23 -0.69
N PHE A 8 -12.64 -2.35 -0.14
CA PHE A 8 -12.14 -2.88 1.13
C PHE A 8 -11.03 -3.92 0.88
N VAL A 9 -9.82 -3.63 1.31
CA VAL A 9 -8.81 -4.65 1.63
C VAL A 9 -8.92 -4.92 3.12
N ALA A 10 -9.28 -6.16 3.49
CA ALA A 10 -9.23 -6.63 4.87
C ALA A 10 -8.16 -7.71 4.96
N ALA A 11 -7.02 -7.40 5.59
CA ALA A 11 -6.32 -8.32 6.48
C ALA A 11 -5.07 -7.66 7.08
N PHE A 12 -5.10 -7.38 8.39
CA PHE A 12 -3.90 -7.33 9.21
C PHE A 12 -3.95 -8.53 10.14
N ALA A 13 -3.17 -9.56 9.83
CA ALA A 13 -2.83 -10.58 10.80
C ALA A 13 -1.37 -10.97 10.59
N ILE A 14 -0.46 -10.35 11.34
CA ILE A 14 0.82 -10.98 11.67
C ILE A 14 0.49 -12.09 12.66
N LEU A 15 0.01 -13.22 12.16
CA LEU A 15 -0.30 -14.39 13.00
C LEU A 15 0.88 -15.35 12.93
N ALA A 16 1.93 -15.05 13.65
CA ALA A 16 3.06 -15.96 13.80
C ALA A 16 3.61 -15.88 15.23
N PHE A 17 3.51 -17.00 15.94
CA PHE A 17 4.12 -17.18 17.25
C PHE A 17 5.64 -17.31 17.10
N ARG A 18 6.42 -16.71 18.01
CA ARG A 18 7.90 -16.76 18.05
C ARG A 18 8.65 -16.13 16.87
N LEU A 19 8.25 -14.96 16.38
CA LEU A 19 9.05 -14.20 15.40
C LEU A 19 10.13 -13.29 16.02
N ASN A 20 10.06 -13.03 17.34
CA ASN A 20 11.05 -12.20 18.02
C ASN A 20 12.45 -12.75 17.82
N THR A 21 13.40 -11.87 17.51
CA THR A 21 14.82 -12.14 17.23
C THR A 21 15.11 -12.90 15.93
N LEU A 22 14.11 -13.23 15.12
CA LEU A 22 14.30 -13.92 13.83
C LEU A 22 14.32 -12.97 12.63
N SER A 23 14.02 -11.68 12.83
CA SER A 23 14.04 -10.65 11.78
C SER A 23 13.16 -10.95 10.57
N ILE A 24 12.04 -11.65 10.78
CA ILE A 24 11.06 -11.94 9.73
C ILE A 24 9.63 -11.70 10.22
N SER A 25 8.74 -11.37 9.29
CA SER A 25 7.29 -11.36 9.51
C SER A 25 6.55 -11.81 8.26
N LEU A 26 5.28 -12.18 8.43
CA LEU A 26 4.41 -12.64 7.35
C LEU A 26 3.06 -11.93 7.48
N VAL A 27 2.48 -11.54 6.36
CA VAL A 27 1.12 -11.00 6.28
C VAL A 27 0.36 -11.66 5.13
N ARG A 28 -0.94 -11.87 5.35
CA ARG A 28 -1.91 -12.23 4.30
C ARG A 28 -2.64 -10.97 3.88
N ILE A 29 -2.88 -10.80 2.59
CA ILE A 29 -3.64 -9.69 2.04
C ILE A 29 -4.76 -10.24 1.15
N ASP A 30 -6.00 -9.86 1.45
CA ASP A 30 -7.19 -10.20 0.68
C ASP A 30 -7.70 -8.96 -0.05
N TYR A 31 -7.78 -9.03 -1.37
CA TYR A 31 -8.20 -7.93 -2.23
C TYR A 31 -9.62 -8.14 -2.76
N ALA A 32 -10.47 -7.13 -2.60
CA ALA A 32 -11.77 -7.10 -3.24
C ALA A 32 -11.66 -7.18 -4.78
N PRO A 33 -12.64 -7.76 -5.48
CA PRO A 33 -12.67 -7.75 -6.94
C PRO A 33 -12.82 -6.34 -7.50
N TYR A 34 -12.47 -6.14 -8.77
CA TYR A 34 -12.68 -4.89 -9.52
C TYR A 34 -11.97 -3.67 -8.91
N GLY A 35 -10.69 -3.80 -8.58
CA GLY A 35 -9.85 -2.69 -8.14
C GLY A 35 -9.63 -2.60 -6.63
N GLY A 36 -9.80 -3.70 -5.89
CA GLY A 36 -9.34 -3.77 -4.51
C GLY A 36 -7.88 -3.31 -4.40
N LEU A 37 -7.62 -2.28 -3.59
CA LEU A 37 -6.38 -1.52 -3.61
C LEU A 37 -5.69 -1.59 -2.24
N ASN A 38 -4.45 -2.04 -2.24
CA ASN A 38 -3.52 -1.68 -1.19
C ASN A 38 -2.81 -0.39 -1.62
N PRO A 39 -3.11 0.76 -0.99
CA PRO A 39 -2.67 2.07 -1.48
C PRO A 39 -1.15 2.23 -1.43
N PRO A 40 -0.61 3.25 -2.12
CA PRO A 40 0.81 3.58 -2.05
C PRO A 40 1.31 3.64 -0.61
N LEU A 41 2.26 2.76 -0.31
CA LEU A 41 2.87 2.63 1.00
C LEU A 41 4.37 2.33 0.88
N THR A 42 5.08 2.42 2.00
CA THR A 42 6.47 1.96 2.11
C THR A 42 6.73 1.26 3.45
N HIS A 43 7.69 0.33 3.45
CA HIS A 43 8.21 -0.33 4.63
C HIS A 43 9.58 0.28 4.98
N PRO A 44 9.68 1.10 6.05
CA PRO A 44 10.93 1.78 6.39
C PRO A 44 12.03 0.85 6.89
N ARG A 45 11.68 -0.40 7.27
CA ARG A 45 12.62 -1.34 7.92
C ARG A 45 12.64 -2.73 7.31
N ALA A 46 12.04 -2.95 6.15
CA ALA A 46 12.06 -4.26 5.51
C ALA A 46 11.90 -4.20 3.99
N THR A 47 12.55 -5.14 3.31
CA THR A 47 12.16 -5.58 1.97
C THR A 47 10.96 -6.50 2.11
N GLU A 48 10.03 -6.42 1.15
CA GLU A 48 8.87 -7.31 1.05
C GLU A 48 9.04 -8.25 -0.14
N ILE A 49 8.71 -9.52 0.03
CA ILE A 49 8.49 -10.47 -1.06
C ILE A 49 7.03 -10.92 -1.03
N LEU A 50 6.31 -10.73 -2.13
CA LEU A 50 4.91 -11.06 -2.28
C LEU A 50 4.73 -12.22 -3.25
N VAL A 51 3.90 -13.19 -2.87
CA VAL A 51 3.47 -14.32 -3.70
C VAL A 51 1.96 -14.27 -3.85
N VAL A 52 1.47 -14.33 -5.09
CA VAL A 52 0.03 -14.40 -5.36
C VAL A 52 -0.43 -15.85 -5.22
N LEU A 53 -1.45 -16.07 -4.39
CA LEU A 53 -2.10 -17.37 -4.22
C LEU A 53 -3.32 -17.50 -5.13
N GLU A 54 -4.13 -16.45 -5.22
CA GLU A 54 -5.37 -16.43 -6.00
C GLU A 54 -5.56 -15.07 -6.68
N GLY A 55 -6.24 -15.05 -7.82
CA GLY A 55 -6.60 -13.82 -8.54
C GLY A 55 -5.45 -13.23 -9.38
N ILE A 56 -5.62 -11.97 -9.79
CA ILE A 56 -4.68 -11.26 -10.67
C ILE A 56 -4.36 -9.91 -10.03
N LEU A 57 -3.08 -9.67 -9.74
CA LEU A 57 -2.63 -8.42 -9.13
C LEU A 57 -1.76 -7.62 -10.10
N TYR A 58 -2.11 -6.35 -10.27
CA TYR A 58 -1.17 -5.34 -10.75
C TYR A 58 -0.35 -4.87 -9.55
N VAL A 59 0.98 -4.95 -9.64
CA VAL A 59 1.90 -4.51 -8.59
C VAL A 59 2.97 -3.61 -9.16
N ASP A 60 3.59 -2.81 -8.29
CA ASP A 60 4.67 -1.92 -8.68
C ASP A 60 5.56 -1.47 -7.53
N PHE A 61 6.68 -0.84 -7.86
CA PHE A 61 7.34 0.13 -6.99
C PHE A 61 7.92 1.28 -7.81
N VAL A 62 8.19 2.41 -7.15
CA VAL A 62 8.85 3.58 -7.74
C VAL A 62 10.29 3.66 -7.24
N THR A 63 11.26 3.75 -8.16
CA THR A 63 12.68 3.93 -7.80
C THR A 63 12.90 5.30 -7.16
N SER A 64 14.01 5.46 -6.43
CA SER A 64 14.40 6.76 -5.88
C SER A 64 14.74 7.80 -6.97
N ASN A 65 14.91 9.05 -6.55
CA ASN A 65 15.48 10.11 -7.36
C ASN A 65 16.83 9.71 -7.99
N THR A 66 17.18 10.23 -9.15
CA THR A 66 16.44 11.22 -9.96
C THR A 66 15.36 10.65 -10.88
N ASP A 67 15.37 9.34 -11.10
CA ASP A 67 14.57 8.74 -12.18
C ASP A 67 13.09 8.62 -11.84
N ASN A 68 12.76 8.35 -10.56
CA ASN A 68 11.39 8.11 -10.10
C ASN A 68 10.62 7.13 -11.01
N ARG A 69 11.33 6.09 -11.47
CA ARG A 69 10.84 5.17 -12.49
C ARG A 69 9.89 4.16 -11.85
N LEU A 70 8.72 4.00 -12.45
CA LEU A 70 7.78 2.93 -12.10
C LEU A 70 8.27 1.59 -12.67
N ILE A 71 8.47 0.62 -11.79
CA ILE A 71 8.69 -0.78 -12.13
C ILE A 71 7.40 -1.52 -11.80
N THR A 72 6.79 -2.18 -12.78
CA THR A 72 5.47 -2.80 -12.60
C THR A 72 5.38 -4.16 -13.28
N LYS A 73 4.49 -5.00 -12.78
CA LYS A 73 4.14 -6.29 -13.35
C LYS A 73 2.68 -6.65 -13.02
N VAL A 74 2.04 -7.39 -13.93
CA VAL A 74 0.83 -8.14 -13.62
C VAL A 74 1.24 -9.54 -13.18
N LEU A 75 0.83 -9.93 -11.98
CA LEU A 75 1.08 -11.22 -11.35
C LEU A 75 -0.17 -12.10 -11.41
N ASN A 76 0.04 -13.36 -11.76
CA ASN A 76 -0.93 -14.45 -11.69
C ASN A 76 -0.61 -15.35 -10.49
N PRO A 77 -1.47 -16.33 -10.15
CA PRO A 77 -1.16 -17.28 -9.09
C PRO A 77 0.21 -17.94 -9.29
N CYS A 78 0.95 -18.07 -8.19
CA CYS A 78 2.34 -18.52 -8.09
C CYS A 78 3.41 -17.54 -8.61
N ASP A 79 3.05 -16.40 -9.19
CA ASP A 79 4.02 -15.36 -9.50
C ASP A 79 4.50 -14.66 -8.21
N VAL A 80 5.75 -14.19 -8.26
CA VAL A 80 6.45 -13.55 -7.14
C VAL A 80 6.97 -12.18 -7.54
N PHE A 81 6.92 -11.23 -6.63
CA PHE A 81 7.49 -9.90 -6.82
C PHE A 81 8.15 -9.40 -5.52
N VAL A 82 9.25 -8.64 -5.66
CA VAL A 82 10.04 -8.14 -4.53
C VAL A 82 10.00 -6.62 -4.53
N PHE A 83 9.63 -6.04 -3.40
CA PHE A 83 9.63 -4.59 -3.16
C PHE A 83 10.84 -4.23 -2.29
N PRO A 84 11.82 -3.47 -2.82
CA PRO A 84 12.99 -3.06 -2.04
C PRO A 84 12.61 -2.19 -0.84
N VAL A 85 13.37 -2.33 0.26
CA VAL A 85 13.17 -1.55 1.48
C VAL A 85 13.09 -0.05 1.21
N GLY A 86 12.10 0.61 1.83
CA GLY A 86 11.93 2.05 1.76
C GLY A 86 11.31 2.59 0.46
N LEU A 87 11.17 1.78 -0.59
CA LEU A 87 10.56 2.25 -1.84
C LEU A 87 9.03 2.24 -1.76
N ILE A 88 8.42 3.27 -2.36
CA ILE A 88 6.96 3.38 -2.47
C ILE A 88 6.48 2.32 -3.45
N HIS A 89 5.47 1.55 -3.04
CA HIS A 89 4.83 0.51 -3.84
C HIS A 89 3.33 0.45 -3.56
N PHE A 90 2.57 -0.13 -4.49
CA PHE A 90 1.17 -0.46 -4.31
C PHE A 90 0.80 -1.77 -5.02
N GLN A 91 -0.41 -2.26 -4.70
CA GLN A 91 -1.00 -3.41 -5.37
C GLN A 91 -2.48 -3.16 -5.64
N SER A 92 -2.96 -3.54 -6.82
CA SER A 92 -4.35 -3.44 -7.19
C SER A 92 -4.85 -4.74 -7.84
N ASN A 93 -5.99 -5.24 -7.38
CA ASN A 93 -6.65 -6.37 -8.00
C ASN A 93 -7.39 -5.94 -9.26
N ILE A 94 -6.80 -6.20 -10.42
CA ILE A 94 -7.40 -5.90 -11.74
C ILE A 94 -8.32 -7.02 -12.23
N GLY A 95 -8.44 -8.11 -11.48
CA GLY A 95 -9.35 -9.21 -11.76
C GLY A 95 -10.80 -8.91 -11.36
N ASN A 96 -11.71 -9.71 -11.92
CA ASN A 96 -13.14 -9.69 -11.59
C ASN A 96 -13.51 -10.60 -10.41
N ALA A 97 -12.54 -11.35 -9.88
CA ALA A 97 -12.65 -12.20 -8.70
C ALA A 97 -11.80 -11.63 -7.54
N LYS A 98 -11.99 -12.17 -6.33
CA LYS A 98 -11.12 -11.84 -5.20
C LYS A 98 -9.70 -12.29 -5.50
N ALA A 99 -8.71 -11.58 -4.95
CA ALA A 99 -7.32 -12.00 -5.02
C ALA A 99 -6.76 -12.18 -3.60
N VAL A 100 -5.85 -13.13 -3.44
CA VAL A 100 -5.19 -13.43 -2.17
C VAL A 100 -3.69 -13.48 -2.42
N ALA A 101 -2.93 -12.79 -1.57
CA ALA A 101 -1.47 -12.85 -1.59
C ALA A 101 -0.91 -13.02 -0.18
N PHE A 102 0.25 -13.65 -0.10
CA PHE A 102 1.09 -13.64 1.10
C PHE A 102 2.32 -12.79 0.85
N ALA A 103 2.69 -11.99 1.84
CA ALA A 103 3.92 -11.22 1.83
C ALA A 103 4.80 -11.60 3.02
N GLY A 104 6.06 -11.94 2.75
CA GLY A 104 7.11 -12.09 3.74
C GLY A 104 7.95 -10.82 3.80
N LEU A 105 8.32 -10.39 5.00
CA LEU A 105 9.11 -9.18 5.20
C LEU A 105 10.39 -9.49 5.96
N SER A 106 11.49 -8.87 5.54
CA SER A 106 12.84 -9.05 6.12
C SER A 106 13.03 -8.32 7.46
N SER A 107 11.97 -8.20 8.26
CA SER A 107 12.01 -7.67 9.61
C SER A 107 10.85 -8.22 10.42
N GLN A 108 11.08 -8.45 11.72
CA GLN A 108 10.03 -8.76 12.68
C GLN A 108 9.08 -7.57 12.91
N ASN A 109 9.54 -6.34 12.62
CA ASN A 109 8.75 -5.12 12.70
C ASN A 109 9.07 -4.23 11.48
N PRO A 110 8.49 -4.52 10.31
CA PRO A 110 8.78 -3.79 9.07
C PRO A 110 8.30 -2.33 9.15
N GLY A 111 7.21 -2.08 9.89
CA GLY A 111 6.48 -0.81 9.88
C GLY A 111 5.76 -0.59 8.55
N VAL A 112 4.70 0.21 8.55
CA VAL A 112 3.96 0.56 7.33
C VAL A 112 3.74 2.06 7.34
N ILE A 113 4.12 2.74 6.26
CA ILE A 113 3.82 4.14 6.04
C ILE A 113 2.94 4.23 4.81
N THR A 114 1.62 4.31 5.00
CA THR A 114 0.70 4.63 3.90
C THR A 114 0.88 6.10 3.54
N ILE A 115 1.27 6.39 2.30
CA ILE A 115 1.71 7.72 1.87
C ILE A 115 0.59 8.76 2.05
N VAL A 116 -0.63 8.43 1.64
CA VAL A 116 -1.79 9.32 1.76
C VAL A 116 -2.06 9.67 3.23
N ASN A 117 -2.03 8.68 4.12
CA ASN A 117 -2.27 8.90 5.55
C ASN A 117 -1.15 9.72 6.18
N ALA A 118 0.11 9.44 5.84
CA ALA A 118 1.25 10.17 6.41
C ALA A 118 1.31 11.63 5.95
N VAL A 119 0.94 11.92 4.70
CA VAL A 119 1.01 13.27 4.12
C VAL A 119 -0.22 14.10 4.47
N PHE A 120 -1.43 13.54 4.28
CA PHE A 120 -2.68 14.30 4.41
C PHE A 120 -3.46 13.99 5.69
N GLY A 121 -3.24 12.83 6.32
CA GLY A 121 -3.96 12.38 7.52
C GLY A 121 -3.13 12.34 8.80
N SER A 122 -1.98 13.01 8.85
CA SER A 122 -1.12 13.01 10.04
C SER A 122 -1.82 13.68 11.23
N ASN A 123 -1.45 13.28 12.44
CA ASN A 123 -1.94 13.90 13.67
C ASN A 123 -0.76 14.33 14.57
N PRO A 124 -0.50 15.64 14.74
CA PRO A 124 -1.23 16.77 14.14
C PRO A 124 -1.05 16.86 12.61
N PRO A 125 -1.97 17.54 11.88
CA PRO A 125 -1.85 17.73 10.43
C PRO A 125 -0.60 18.52 10.05
N ILE A 126 0.04 18.16 8.93
CA ILE A 126 1.10 18.99 8.32
C ILE A 126 0.52 20.36 7.99
N ASN A 127 1.30 21.42 8.20
CA ASN A 127 0.89 22.78 7.85
C ASN A 127 0.46 22.84 6.36
N PRO A 128 -0.79 23.25 6.05
CA PRO A 128 -1.30 23.30 4.69
C PRO A 128 -0.44 24.17 3.76
N ASP A 129 0.23 25.22 4.26
CA ASP A 129 1.09 26.09 3.46
C ASP A 129 2.37 25.37 3.00
N VAL A 130 2.86 24.39 3.78
CA VAL A 130 3.98 23.53 3.37
C VAL A 130 3.54 22.62 2.23
N LEU A 131 2.39 21.96 2.37
CA LEU A 131 1.87 21.07 1.34
C LEU A 131 1.45 21.82 0.06
N THR A 132 0.90 23.04 0.19
CA THR A 132 0.57 23.94 -0.93
C THR A 132 1.83 24.19 -1.78
N LYS A 133 2.95 24.52 -1.12
CA LYS A 133 4.23 24.73 -1.80
C LYS A 133 4.82 23.44 -2.36
N ALA A 134 4.77 22.34 -1.62
CA ALA A 134 5.38 21.06 -2.00
C ALA A 134 4.65 20.40 -3.18
N PHE A 135 3.31 20.39 -3.16
CA PHE A 135 2.47 19.79 -4.19
C PHE A 135 2.09 20.76 -5.31
N GLN A 136 2.40 22.06 -5.17
CA GLN A 136 2.05 23.10 -6.14
C GLN A 136 0.53 23.16 -6.41
N LEU A 137 -0.26 23.02 -5.34
CA LEU A 137 -1.72 23.02 -5.37
C LEU A 137 -2.26 24.22 -4.61
N ASP A 138 -3.49 24.63 -4.93
CA ASP A 138 -4.21 25.62 -4.13
C ASP A 138 -4.44 25.10 -2.70
N LYS A 139 -4.35 26.02 -1.73
CA LYS A 139 -4.57 25.71 -0.32
C LYS A 139 -5.93 25.05 -0.06
N ILE A 140 -6.96 25.45 -0.81
CA ILE A 140 -8.30 24.87 -0.72
C ILE A 140 -8.25 23.37 -1.07
N ILE A 141 -7.53 22.98 -2.12
CA ILE A 141 -7.36 21.57 -2.53
C ILE A 141 -6.59 20.81 -1.45
N VAL A 142 -5.52 21.39 -0.92
CA VAL A 142 -4.74 20.76 0.16
C VAL A 142 -5.61 20.51 1.39
N THR A 143 -6.35 21.51 1.85
CA THR A 143 -7.25 21.36 3.00
C THR A 143 -8.38 20.36 2.72
N TYR A 144 -8.86 20.30 1.49
CA TYR A 144 -9.82 19.29 1.07
C TYR A 144 -9.21 17.89 1.17
N LEU A 145 -8.01 17.66 0.65
CA LEU A 145 -7.31 16.38 0.77
C LEU A 145 -7.06 15.99 2.23
N GLN A 146 -6.68 16.95 3.08
CA GLN A 146 -6.52 16.71 4.53
C GLN A 146 -7.83 16.39 5.25
N SER A 147 -8.97 16.79 4.70
CA SER A 147 -10.30 16.42 5.23
C SER A 147 -10.77 15.02 4.78
N LYS A 148 -10.09 14.40 3.82
CA LYS A 148 -10.43 13.07 3.31
C LYS A 148 -9.65 12.01 4.07
N PHE A 149 -10.31 11.38 5.04
CA PHE A 149 -9.75 10.25 5.76
C PHE A 149 -9.92 8.96 4.95
N TRP A 150 -8.81 8.25 4.73
CA TRP A 150 -8.80 7.01 3.95
C TRP A 150 -9.63 5.88 4.59
N TRP A 151 -9.85 5.92 5.91
CA TRP A 151 -10.75 4.96 6.59
C TRP A 151 -12.22 5.11 6.18
N ASP A 152 -12.61 6.28 5.64
CA ASP A 152 -14.01 6.65 5.39
C ASP A 152 -14.35 6.79 3.90
N ASN A 153 -13.71 6.00 3.03
CA ASN A 153 -14.11 5.91 1.61
C ASN A 153 -15.46 5.18 1.46
N ASN A 154 -16.54 5.88 1.83
CA ASN A 154 -17.96 5.52 1.76
C ASN A 154 -18.59 5.87 0.40
#